data_AF-A0A4Q1RLG5-F1
#
_entry.id   AF-A0A4Q1RLG5-F1
#
_cell.length_a   1.000
_cell.length_b   1.000
_cell.length_c   1.000
_cell.angle_alpha   90.00
_cell.angle_beta   90.00
_cell.angle_gamma   90.00
#
_symmetry.space_group_name_H-M   'P 1'
#
loop_
_entity.id
_entity.type
_entity.pdbx_description
1 polymer ?
#
loop_
_entity_poly.entity_id
_entity_poly.type
_entity_poly.pdbx_seq_one_letter_code
_entity_poly.pdbx_strand_id
1 'polypeptide(L)'
;MGRNNCTCQGERSKAQLMETIGQSAFAAYDTLLYMDTHPQDREAMAYYHKQSAIRQEAMEEYARRFGPLTMDLIDESNCDTWEWMMQPWPWERSRKGRC
;
A
#
# COMPACT_ATOMS: atom_id res chain seq x y z
N MET A 1 36.72 2.74 -18.52
CA MET A 1 35.26 3.02 -18.63
C MET A 1 34.54 2.35 -17.46
N GLY A 2 34.21 3.07 -16.39
CA GLY A 2 33.33 2.58 -15.33
C GLY A 2 31.95 3.18 -15.51
N ARG A 3 30.97 2.37 -15.94
CA ARG A 3 29.57 2.82 -15.99
C ARG A 3 29.03 2.70 -14.56
N ASN A 4 28.99 3.82 -13.86
CA ASN A 4 28.30 3.92 -12.57
C ASN A 4 26.80 3.80 -12.86
N ASN A 5 26.25 2.59 -12.70
CA ASN A 5 24.81 2.37 -12.78
C ASN A 5 24.18 2.79 -11.46
N CYS A 6 24.09 4.10 -11.23
CA CYS A 6 23.28 4.64 -10.15
C CYS A 6 21.81 4.47 -10.56
N THR A 7 21.16 3.42 -10.08
CA THR A 7 19.70 3.32 -10.09
C THR A 7 19.15 4.28 -9.05
N CYS A 8 19.03 5.55 -9.40
CA CYS A 8 18.30 6.55 -8.61
C CYS A 8 16.79 6.29 -8.72
N GLN A 9 16.31 5.12 -8.29
CA GLN A 9 14.90 4.95 -7.98
C GLN A 9 14.70 5.59 -6.61
N GLY A 10 14.36 6.88 -6.58
CA GLY A 10 14.04 7.57 -5.33
C GLY A 10 12.92 6.83 -4.63
N GLU A 11 13.15 6.42 -3.38
CA GLU A 11 12.14 5.70 -2.60
C GLU A 11 10.85 6.53 -2.50
N ARG A 12 9.70 5.90 -2.70
CA ARG A 12 8.40 6.59 -2.65
C ARG A 12 8.17 7.20 -1.27
N SER A 13 7.63 8.40 -1.16
CA SER A 13 7.23 8.95 0.14
C SER A 13 6.01 8.20 0.71
N LYS A 14 5.78 8.31 2.02
CA LYS A 14 4.57 7.79 2.68
C LYS A 14 3.28 8.24 1.98
N ALA A 15 3.20 9.52 1.58
CA ALA A 15 2.04 10.07 0.88
C ALA A 15 1.86 9.47 -0.53
N GLN A 16 2.93 9.30 -1.29
CA GLN A 16 2.88 8.69 -2.63
C GLN A 16 2.46 7.22 -2.59
N LEU A 17 2.91 6.47 -1.58
CA LEU A 17 2.45 5.10 -1.37
C LEU A 17 0.98 5.05 -1.00
N MET A 18 0.51 5.91 -0.09
CA MET A 18 -0.91 6.00 0.25
C MET A 18 -1.77 6.38 -0.95
N GLU A 19 -1.30 7.31 -1.80
CA GLU A 19 -1.98 7.68 -3.03
C GLU A 19 -2.06 6.51 -4.00
N THR A 20 -0.96 5.78 -4.20
CA THR A 20 -0.92 4.59 -5.06
C THR A 20 -1.87 3.51 -4.56
N ILE A 21 -1.87 3.23 -3.25
CA ILE A 21 -2.79 2.28 -2.61
C ILE A 21 -4.24 2.70 -2.84
N GLY A 22 -4.56 3.99 -2.65
CA GLY A 22 -5.91 4.51 -2.83
C GLY A 22 -6.40 4.40 -4.27
N GLN A 23 -5.59 4.84 -5.24
CA GLN A 23 -5.94 4.82 -6.66
C GLN A 23 -6.13 3.39 -7.19
N SER A 24 -5.19 2.50 -6.87
CA SER A 24 -5.26 1.08 -7.28
C SER A 24 -6.43 0.35 -6.61
N ALA A 25 -6.72 0.63 -5.33
CA ALA A 25 -7.90 0.10 -4.65
C ALA A 25 -9.20 0.56 -5.32
N PHE A 26 -9.33 1.86 -5.59
CA PHE A 26 -10.50 2.41 -6.28
C PHE A 26 -10.70 1.75 -7.64
N ALA A 27 -9.65 1.68 -8.46
CA ALA A 27 -9.71 1.06 -9.78
C ALA A 27 -10.10 -0.42 -9.71
N ALA A 28 -9.57 -1.18 -8.74
CA ALA A 28 -9.94 -2.58 -8.54
C ALA A 28 -11.42 -2.73 -8.15
N TYR A 29 -11.93 -1.93 -7.20
CA TYR A 29 -13.33 -1.96 -6.80
C TYR A 29 -14.29 -1.54 -7.91
N ASP A 30 -13.96 -0.50 -8.67
CA ASP A 30 -14.76 -0.06 -9.81
C ASP A 30 -14.85 -1.15 -10.89
N THR A 31 -13.74 -1.84 -11.14
CA THR A 31 -13.71 -2.97 -12.08
C THR A 31 -14.53 -4.15 -11.59
N LEU A 32 -14.49 -4.45 -10.29
CA LEU A 32 -15.35 -5.50 -9.70
C LEU A 32 -16.83 -5.17 -9.91
N LEU A 33 -17.24 -3.93 -9.63
CA LEU A 33 -18.61 -3.48 -9.83
C LEU A 33 -19.03 -3.57 -11.30
N TYR A 34 -18.13 -3.24 -12.23
CA TYR A 34 -18.36 -3.43 -13.66
C TYR A 34 -18.60 -4.91 -14.01
N MET A 35 -17.77 -5.81 -13.48
CA MET A 35 -17.84 -7.24 -13.74
C MET A 35 -19.14 -7.90 -13.25
N ASP A 36 -19.82 -7.35 -12.24
CA ASP A 36 -21.14 -7.84 -11.80
C ASP A 36 -22.18 -7.80 -12.95
N THR A 37 -21.99 -6.89 -13.92
CA THR A 37 -22.83 -6.77 -15.11
C THR A 37 -22.23 -7.42 -16.35
N HIS A 38 -20.91 -7.69 -16.36
CA HIS A 38 -20.16 -8.23 -17.50
C HIS A 38 -19.22 -9.38 -17.06
N PRO A 39 -19.74 -10.52 -16.59
CA PRO A 39 -18.92 -11.57 -15.95
C PRO A 39 -17.98 -12.33 -16.92
N GLN A 40 -18.17 -12.19 -18.23
CA GLN A 40 -17.34 -12.84 -19.24
C GLN A 40 -16.27 -11.93 -19.85
N ASP A 41 -16.19 -10.67 -19.40
CA ASP A 41 -15.19 -9.72 -19.87
C ASP A 41 -13.80 -10.08 -19.32
N ARG A 42 -12.94 -10.61 -20.19
CA ARG A 42 -11.59 -11.02 -19.84
C ARG A 42 -10.64 -9.85 -19.66
N GLU A 43 -10.91 -8.72 -20.32
CA GLU A 43 -10.08 -7.52 -20.19
C GLU A 43 -10.32 -6.87 -18.84
N ALA A 44 -11.58 -6.79 -18.39
CA ALA A 44 -11.93 -6.34 -17.05
C ALA A 44 -11.26 -7.21 -15.97
N MET A 45 -11.30 -8.54 -16.11
CA MET A 45 -10.57 -9.44 -15.19
C MET A 45 -9.07 -9.19 -15.15
N ALA A 46 -8.44 -9.06 -16.31
CA ALA A 46 -7.00 -8.79 -16.39
C ALA A 46 -6.64 -7.44 -15.75
N TYR A 47 -7.47 -6.41 -15.96
CA TYR A 47 -7.29 -5.10 -15.36
C TYR A 47 -7.45 -5.13 -13.84
N TYR A 48 -8.46 -5.84 -13.31
CA TYR A 48 -8.64 -6.06 -11.88
C TYR A 48 -7.39 -6.70 -11.26
N HIS A 49 -6.88 -7.79 -11.84
CA HIS A 49 -5.68 -8.46 -11.33
C HIS A 49 -4.46 -7.54 -11.32
N LYS A 50 -4.28 -6.75 -12.38
CA LYS A 50 -3.21 -5.76 -12.45
C LYS A 50 -3.30 -4.72 -11.32
N GLN A 51 -4.49 -4.14 -11.11
CA GLN A 51 -4.67 -3.13 -10.06
C GLN A 51 -4.52 -3.72 -8.66
N SER A 52 -5.03 -4.94 -8.46
CA SER A 52 -4.87 -5.66 -7.19
C SER A 52 -3.39 -5.93 -6.86
N ALA A 53 -2.58 -6.32 -7.86
CA ALA A 53 -1.14 -6.50 -7.70
C ALA A 53 -0.42 -5.19 -7.35
N ILE A 54 -0.70 -4.10 -8.08
CA ILE A 54 -0.13 -2.77 -7.79
C ILE A 54 -0.45 -2.34 -6.35
N ARG A 55 -1.69 -2.56 -5.92
CA ARG A 55 -2.13 -2.26 -4.55
C ARG A 55 -1.34 -3.06 -3.53
N GLN A 56 -1.23 -4.38 -3.73
CA GLN A 56 -0.55 -5.28 -2.82
C GLN A 56 0.93 -4.90 -2.67
N GLU A 57 1.64 -4.70 -3.78
CA GLU A 57 3.05 -4.27 -3.76
C GLU A 57 3.26 -2.94 -3.02
N ALA A 58 2.36 -1.97 -3.25
CA ALA A 58 2.44 -0.68 -2.56
C ALA A 58 2.14 -0.80 -1.06
N MET A 59 1.22 -1.70 -0.66
CA MET A 59 0.91 -1.97 0.74
C MET A 59 2.07 -2.68 1.46
N GLU A 60 2.72 -3.64 0.81
CA GLU A 60 3.92 -4.31 1.35
C GLU A 60 5.08 -3.33 1.51
N GLU A 61 5.34 -2.47 0.51
CA GLU A 61 6.36 -1.43 0.63
C GLU A 61 6.04 -0.45 1.76
N TYR A 62 4.76 -0.07 1.90
CA TYR A 62 4.33 0.78 3.00
C TYR A 62 4.56 0.09 4.35
N ALA A 63 4.13 -1.15 4.49
CA ALA A 63 4.23 -1.91 5.74
C ALA A 63 5.68 -2.03 6.22
N ARG A 64 6.59 -2.41 5.32
CA ARG A 64 8.02 -2.53 5.58
C ARG A 64 8.68 -1.23 6.06
N ARG A 65 8.14 -0.07 5.69
CA ARG A 65 8.79 1.24 5.92
C ARG A 65 8.12 2.09 6.99
N PHE A 66 6.82 1.98 7.12
CA PHE A 66 6.01 2.85 7.97
C PHE A 66 5.16 2.06 8.97
N GLY A 67 5.18 0.73 8.92
CA GLY A 67 4.35 -0.15 9.72
C GLY A 67 3.07 -0.60 8.98
N PRO A 68 2.46 -1.72 9.39
CA PRO A 68 1.34 -2.34 8.69
C PRO A 68 0.08 -1.46 8.68
N LEU A 69 -0.61 -1.41 7.53
CA LEU A 69 -1.91 -0.73 7.38
C LEU A 69 -3.10 -1.64 7.70
N THR A 70 -2.93 -2.95 7.55
CA THR A 70 -3.94 -3.98 7.79
C THR A 70 -3.31 -5.12 8.57
N MET A 71 -4.13 -5.91 9.24
CA MET A 71 -3.65 -7.04 10.05
C MET A 71 -2.89 -8.08 9.21
N ASP A 72 -3.25 -8.25 7.94
CA ASP A 72 -2.62 -9.22 7.03
C ASP A 72 -1.15 -8.88 6.68
N LEU A 73 -0.70 -7.66 7.00
CA LEU A 73 0.65 -7.18 6.68
C LEU A 73 1.54 -7.10 7.92
N ILE A 74 1.07 -7.59 9.06
CA ILE A 74 1.87 -7.65 10.29
C ILE A 74 3.03 -8.61 10.06
N ASP A 75 4.25 -8.11 10.28
CA ASP A 75 5.45 -8.95 10.28
C ASP A 75 5.55 -9.71 11.61
N GLU A 76 5.16 -10.98 11.60
CA GLU A 76 5.22 -11.85 12.77
C GLU A 76 6.66 -12.29 13.14
N SER A 77 7.64 -12.07 12.25
CA SER A 77 9.02 -12.48 12.49
C SER A 77 9.75 -11.57 13.49
N ASN A 78 9.27 -10.33 13.66
CA ASN A 78 9.84 -9.35 14.57
C ASN A 78 9.05 -9.31 15.90
N CYS A 79 9.38 -10.18 16.85
CA CYS A 79 8.62 -10.31 18.11
C CYS A 79 8.93 -9.24 19.16
N ASP A 80 9.94 -8.41 18.93
CA ASP A 80 10.42 -7.42 19.90
C ASP A 80 9.54 -6.16 19.95
N THR A 81 8.73 -5.91 18.91
CA THR A 81 7.86 -4.72 18.83
C THR A 81 6.53 -4.99 18.15
N TRP A 82 5.43 -4.70 18.83
CA TRP A 82 4.08 -4.78 18.26
C TRP A 82 3.74 -3.52 17.45
N GLU A 83 4.33 -3.41 16.26
CA GLU A 83 4.30 -2.20 15.40
C GLU A 83 2.89 -1.69 15.08
N TRP A 84 1.91 -2.60 14.99
CA TRP A 84 0.50 -2.26 14.76
C TRP A 84 -0.06 -1.30 15.81
N MET A 85 0.25 -1.52 17.10
CA MET A 85 -0.22 -0.63 18.18
C MET A 85 0.60 0.65 18.31
N MET A 86 1.80 0.69 17.74
CA MET A 86 2.73 1.82 17.85
C MET A 86 2.44 2.93 16.84
N GLN A 87 1.54 2.69 15.88
CA GLN A 87 1.12 3.71 14.92
C GLN A 87 0.21 4.75 15.57
N PRO A 88 0.34 6.04 15.21
CA PRO A 88 -0.57 7.07 15.68
C PRO A 88 -1.97 6.79 15.16
N TRP A 89 -2.93 6.70 16.07
CA TRP A 89 -4.30 6.38 15.67
C TRP A 89 -4.91 7.57 14.92
N PRO A 90 -5.83 7.34 13.96
CA PRO A 90 -6.47 8.43 13.22
C PRO A 90 -7.19 9.46 14.11
N TRP A 91 -7.66 9.05 15.29
CA TRP A 91 -8.31 9.91 16.30
C TRP A 91 -7.33 10.45 17.36
N GLU A 92 -6.09 9.98 17.37
CA GLU A 92 -5.05 10.47 18.26
C GLU A 92 -4.56 11.83 17.74
N ARG A 93 -5.17 12.90 18.26
CA ARG A 93 -4.70 14.25 17.99
C ARG A 93 -3.27 14.33 18.50
N SER A 94 -2.31 14.59 17.61
CA SER A 94 -0.92 14.82 18.00
C SER A 94 -0.89 15.85 19.13
N ARG A 95 -0.57 15.40 20.35
CA ARG A 95 -0.41 16.31 21.48
C ARG A 95 0.89 17.09 21.26
N LYS A 96 0.81 18.16 20.49
CA LYS A 96 1.72 19.29 20.63
C LYS A 96 1.35 20.03 21.92
N GLY A 97 1.75 19.47 23.05
CA GLY A 97 1.76 20.15 24.35
C GLY A 97 3.05 19.75 25.06
N ARG A 98 4.15 20.46 24.77
CA ARG A 98 4.77 21.42 25.70
C ARG A 98 5.03 20.78 27.07
N CYS A 99 6.25 20.30 27.28
CA CYS A 99 6.95 20.58 28.53
C CYS A 99 7.48 22.01 28.42
#